data_AF-A0A5N8YNA0-F1
#
_entry.id   AF-A0A5N8YNA0-F1
#
_cell.length_a   1.000
_cell.length_b   1.000
_cell.length_c   1.000
_cell.angle_alpha   90.00
_cell.angle_beta   90.00
_cell.angle_gamma   90.00
#
_symmetry.space_group_name_H-M   'P 1'
#
loop_
_entity.id
_entity.type
_entity.pdbx_description
1 polymer ?
#
loop_
_entity_poly.entity_id
_entity_poly.type
_entity_poly.pdbx_seq_one_letter_code
_entity_poly.pdbx_strand_id
1 'polypeptide(L)'
;MSLFARRTQLYEGYTVHIALDSSVLPYHLLGNGDPNHGSCFDPTCQDRYFRDALVWDGIAENNCRCDMPRARVIHMDRIRLVRDQALAELDVPFMLALEAGDPVEQQRITEEKQSLRDIPQTFDLSKYRTPNTLKASWPSEILPLPY
;
A
#
# COMPACT_ATOMS: atom_id res chain seq x y z
N MET A 1 -52.05 -17.08 -3.38
CA MET A 1 -50.73 -16.45 -3.53
C MET A 1 -50.66 -15.31 -2.52
N SER A 2 -50.38 -15.61 -1.25
CA SER A 2 -49.03 -15.73 -0.65
C SER A 2 -48.38 -14.35 -0.50
N LEU A 3 -48.69 -13.65 0.59
CA LEU A 3 -47.90 -13.59 1.85
C LEU A 3 -46.73 -12.62 1.73
N PHE A 4 -46.97 -11.34 2.01
CA PHE A 4 -46.08 -10.52 2.85
C PHE A 4 -46.94 -9.41 3.46
N ALA A 5 -47.80 -9.81 4.39
CA ALA A 5 -48.40 -8.90 5.35
C ALA A 5 -47.57 -8.93 6.65
N ARG A 6 -47.57 -7.77 7.32
CA ARG A 6 -47.15 -7.51 8.72
C ARG A 6 -45.65 -7.17 8.87
N ARG A 7 -45.23 -6.22 9.71
CA ARG A 7 -45.91 -5.48 10.81
C ARG A 7 -45.05 -4.24 11.07
N THR A 8 -45.58 -3.04 10.95
CA THR A 8 -44.94 -1.84 11.51
C THR A 8 -45.24 -1.83 13.00
N GLN A 9 -44.25 -2.12 13.84
CA GLN A 9 -44.35 -1.90 15.27
C GLN A 9 -43.49 -0.67 15.59
N LEU A 10 -44.15 0.45 15.90
CA LEU A 10 -43.50 1.64 16.41
C LEU A 10 -43.13 1.39 17.88
N TYR A 11 -41.84 1.40 18.19
CA TYR A 11 -41.36 1.57 19.56
C TYR A 11 -40.58 2.88 19.59
N GLU A 12 -41.05 3.82 20.41
CA GLU A 12 -40.36 5.08 20.73
C GLU A 12 -39.74 5.83 19.54
N GLY A 13 -40.52 6.04 18.48
CA GLY A 13 -40.21 7.05 17.47
C GLY A 13 -39.18 6.70 16.39
N TYR A 14 -38.70 5.45 16.29
CA TYR A 14 -37.80 5.03 15.20
C TYR A 14 -38.32 3.82 14.42
N THR A 15 -38.12 3.85 13.10
CA THR A 15 -38.44 2.74 12.18
C THR A 15 -37.28 1.73 12.18
N VAL A 16 -37.54 0.49 12.59
CA VAL A 16 -36.56 -0.61 12.51
C VAL A 16 -36.76 -1.39 11.23
N HIS A 17 -35.74 -1.43 10.37
CA HIS A 17 -35.70 -2.30 9.19
C HIS A 17 -35.05 -3.63 9.59
N ILE A 18 -35.84 -4.71 9.62
CA ILE A 18 -35.32 -6.08 9.75
C ILE A 18 -34.94 -6.54 8.35
N ALA A 19 -33.65 -6.83 8.14
CA ALA A 19 -33.13 -7.27 6.84
C ALA A 19 -33.72 -8.64 6.46
N LEU A 20 -34.40 -8.70 5.32
CA LEU A 20 -34.75 -9.93 4.64
C LEU A 20 -33.55 -10.37 3.79
N ASP A 21 -33.09 -11.60 4.02
CA ASP A 21 -32.14 -12.38 3.20
C ASP A 21 -30.76 -11.73 2.95
N SER A 22 -29.71 -12.38 3.46
CA SER A 22 -28.30 -11.99 3.37
C SER A 22 -27.74 -11.91 1.93
N SER A 23 -28.54 -12.25 0.92
CA SER A 23 -28.15 -12.21 -0.50
C SER A 23 -28.32 -10.85 -1.19
N VAL A 24 -28.85 -9.82 -0.50
CA VAL A 24 -29.01 -8.46 -1.07
C VAL A 24 -28.39 -7.37 -0.16
N LEU A 25 -27.45 -7.74 0.71
CA LEU A 25 -26.80 -6.73 1.55
C LEU A 25 -25.75 -5.96 0.73
N PRO A 26 -25.87 -4.62 0.59
CA PRO A 26 -24.78 -3.81 0.06
C PRO A 26 -23.56 -4.02 0.95
N TYR A 27 -22.40 -4.19 0.31
CA TYR A 27 -21.08 -4.60 0.82
C TYR A 27 -20.61 -3.99 2.17
N HIS A 28 -21.27 -2.95 2.69
CA HIS A 28 -20.86 -2.19 3.86
C HIS A 28 -21.15 -2.88 5.22
N LEU A 29 -21.80 -4.04 5.24
CA LEU A 29 -22.15 -4.77 6.47
C LEU A 29 -21.54 -6.17 6.58
N LEU A 30 -20.49 -6.47 5.82
CA LEU A 30 -19.62 -7.60 6.11
C LEU A 30 -18.39 -7.06 6.84
N GLY A 31 -18.53 -6.92 8.15
CA GLY A 31 -17.44 -6.58 9.05
C GLY A 31 -16.33 -7.62 8.98
N ASN A 32 -15.34 -7.36 8.13
CA ASN A 32 -13.97 -7.83 8.29
C ASN A 32 -13.11 -6.56 8.41
N GLY A 33 -12.79 -6.18 9.64
CA GLY A 33 -11.82 -5.11 9.88
C GLY A 33 -10.46 -5.53 9.34
N ASP A 34 -9.99 -4.86 8.30
CA ASP A 34 -8.61 -4.95 7.82
C ASP A 34 -7.78 -3.85 8.54
N PRO A 35 -6.68 -4.20 9.23
CA PRO A 35 -5.83 -3.23 9.91
C PRO A 35 -5.10 -2.25 8.98
N ASN A 36 -5.09 -2.51 7.66
CA ASN A 36 -4.39 -1.66 6.70
C ASN A 36 -5.34 -0.65 6.04
N HIS A 37 -5.59 0.46 6.73
CA HIS A 37 -6.42 1.57 6.25
C HIS A 37 -5.83 2.25 5.00
N GLY A 38 -6.11 1.66 3.83
CA GLY A 38 -6.13 2.28 2.51
C GLY A 38 -7.53 2.32 1.89
N SER A 39 -8.59 1.94 2.62
CA SER A 39 -9.93 1.73 2.07
C SER A 39 -10.71 3.04 1.90
N CYS A 40 -10.44 3.75 0.81
CA CYS A 40 -11.52 4.42 0.09
C CYS A 40 -12.27 3.34 -0.70
N PHE A 41 -13.48 2.99 -0.27
CA PHE A 41 -14.35 2.02 -0.93
C PHE A 41 -15.02 2.63 -2.18
N ASP A 42 -14.22 3.25 -3.05
CA ASP A 42 -14.64 3.80 -4.34
C ASP A 42 -13.76 3.13 -5.40
N PRO A 43 -14.32 2.43 -6.40
CA PRO A 43 -13.53 1.82 -7.49
C PRO A 43 -12.77 2.86 -8.34
N THR A 44 -13.09 4.15 -8.20
CA THR A 44 -12.34 5.27 -8.79
C THR A 44 -11.31 5.87 -7.84
N CYS A 45 -11.14 5.31 -6.63
CA CYS A 45 -10.18 5.82 -5.66
C CYS A 45 -8.76 5.68 -6.19
N GLN A 46 -8.30 6.80 -6.72
CA GLN A 46 -7.03 7.00 -7.38
C GLN A 46 -5.88 6.51 -6.50
N ASP A 47 -4.99 5.75 -7.13
CA ASP A 47 -3.67 5.39 -6.63
C ASP A 47 -3.06 6.52 -5.78
N ARG A 48 -3.03 6.34 -4.45
CA ARG A 48 -2.51 7.36 -3.52
C ARG A 48 -0.99 7.41 -3.49
N TYR A 49 -0.31 6.62 -4.33
CA TYR A 49 1.14 6.50 -4.31
C TYR A 49 1.84 7.88 -4.41
N PHE A 50 1.35 8.78 -5.25
CA PHE A 50 1.91 10.12 -5.41
C PHE A 50 1.01 11.24 -4.89
N ARG A 51 0.11 10.94 -3.94
CA ARG A 51 -0.82 11.93 -3.38
C ARG A 51 -0.10 13.18 -2.88
N ASP A 52 1.02 13.01 -2.18
CA ASP A 52 1.78 14.14 -1.62
C ASP A 52 2.59 14.92 -2.67
N ALA A 53 2.68 14.43 -3.91
CA ALA A 53 3.26 15.14 -5.05
C ALA A 53 2.22 15.84 -5.93
N LEU A 54 0.92 15.71 -5.64
CA LEU A 54 -0.10 16.40 -6.41
C LEU A 54 -0.09 17.90 -6.10
N VAL A 55 -0.05 18.70 -7.16
CA VAL A 55 -0.07 20.17 -7.12
C VAL A 55 -1.27 20.65 -7.94
N TRP A 56 -1.94 21.68 -7.43
CA TRP A 56 -3.05 22.33 -8.10
C TRP A 56 -2.56 23.25 -9.23
N ASP A 57 -3.13 23.10 -10.42
CA ASP A 57 -2.76 23.84 -11.63
C ASP A 57 -3.75 24.93 -12.04
N GLY A 58 -4.87 25.10 -11.34
CA GLY A 58 -5.75 26.27 -11.52
C GLY A 58 -6.56 26.34 -12.82
N ILE A 59 -6.46 25.37 -13.73
CA ILE A 59 -7.21 25.32 -15.00
C ILE A 59 -8.25 24.19 -14.93
N ALA A 60 -9.53 24.49 -15.21
CA ALA A 60 -10.79 23.79 -14.89
C ALA A 60 -10.90 22.24 -15.02
N GLU A 61 -11.89 21.69 -14.30
CA GLU A 61 -12.46 20.33 -14.27
C GLU A 61 -11.50 19.11 -14.28
N ASN A 62 -10.26 19.24 -13.76
CA ASN A 62 -9.40 18.16 -13.22
C ASN A 62 -8.00 18.71 -12.88
N ASN A 63 -7.98 19.69 -11.97
CA ASN A 63 -6.88 20.66 -11.86
C ASN A 63 -5.68 20.18 -11.01
N CYS A 64 -5.45 18.87 -10.87
CA CYS A 64 -4.31 18.35 -10.09
C CYS A 64 -3.31 17.67 -11.02
N ARG A 65 -2.07 18.17 -11.07
CA ARG A 65 -0.94 17.49 -11.74
C ARG A 65 0.03 16.90 -10.74
N CYS A 66 0.78 15.89 -11.15
CA CYS A 66 1.87 15.36 -10.35
C CYS A 66 3.16 16.18 -10.57
N ASP A 67 3.72 16.73 -9.49
CA ASP A 67 5.06 17.31 -9.46
C ASP A 67 6.11 16.18 -9.51
N MET A 68 6.68 15.97 -10.70
CA MET A 68 7.65 14.89 -10.94
C MET A 68 8.90 14.96 -10.05
N PRO A 69 9.57 16.13 -9.86
CA PRO A 69 10.59 16.29 -8.83
C PRO A 69 10.18 15.77 -7.45
N ARG A 70 9.01 16.18 -6.94
CA ARG A 70 8.52 15.75 -5.63
C ARG A 70 8.16 14.25 -5.61
N ALA A 71 7.61 13.74 -6.70
CA ALA A 71 7.29 12.33 -6.87
C ALA A 71 8.53 11.43 -6.80
N ARG A 72 9.66 11.85 -7.40
CA ARG A 72 10.93 11.09 -7.32
C ARG A 72 11.46 11.01 -5.90
N VAL A 73 11.34 12.09 -5.13
CA VAL A 73 11.72 12.11 -3.71
C VAL A 73 10.87 11.12 -2.93
N ILE A 74 9.54 11.19 -3.05
CA ILE A 74 8.61 10.26 -2.38
C ILE A 74 8.90 8.80 -2.76
N HIS A 75 9.16 8.53 -4.04
CA HIS A 75 9.47 7.18 -4.50
C HIS A 75 10.77 6.65 -3.89
N MET A 76 11.83 7.46 -3.89
CA MET A 76 13.11 7.10 -3.27
C MET A 76 12.97 6.90 -1.75
N ASP A 77 12.19 7.75 -1.07
CA ASP A 77 11.97 7.61 0.38
C ASP A 77 11.22 6.33 0.72
N ARG A 78 10.28 5.89 -0.12
CA ARG A 78 9.65 4.57 0.04
C ARG A 78 10.60 3.41 -0.21
N ILE A 79 11.46 3.51 -1.22
CA ILE A 79 12.52 2.52 -1.45
C ILE A 79 13.42 2.41 -0.21
N ARG A 80 13.81 3.55 0.37
CA ARG A 80 14.62 3.57 1.61
C ARG A 80 13.89 2.94 2.79
N LEU A 81 12.60 3.24 2.96
CA LEU A 81 11.78 2.65 4.02
C LEU A 81 11.75 1.12 3.94
N VAL A 82 11.40 0.58 2.77
CA VAL A 82 11.30 -0.86 2.56
C VAL A 82 12.68 -1.54 2.66
N ARG A 83 13.72 -0.90 2.12
CA ARG A 83 15.11 -1.36 2.29
C ARG A 83 15.50 -1.43 3.76
N ASP A 84 15.19 -0.42 4.56
CA ASP A 84 15.56 -0.38 5.98
C ASP A 84 14.84 -1.49 6.77
N GLN A 85 13.59 -1.77 6.42
CA GLN A 85 12.86 -2.93 6.96
C GLN A 85 13.54 -4.25 6.57
N ALA A 86 13.86 -4.45 5.29
CA ALA A 86 14.52 -5.67 4.82
C ALA A 86 15.91 -5.87 5.46
N LEU A 87 16.67 -4.79 5.66
CA LEU A 87 17.94 -4.83 6.37
C LEU A 87 17.79 -5.30 7.83
N ALA A 88 16.76 -4.80 8.52
CA ALA A 88 16.46 -5.19 9.90
C ALA A 88 16.01 -6.65 10.00
N GLU A 89 15.22 -7.13 9.04
CA GLU A 89 14.79 -8.54 8.98
C GLU A 89 15.98 -9.50 8.81
N LEU A 90 17.03 -9.09 8.07
CA LEU A 90 18.26 -9.85 7.88
C LEU A 90 19.23 -9.79 9.08
N ASP A 91 19.00 -8.95 10.09
CA ASP A 91 19.85 -8.89 11.28
C ASP A 91 19.70 -10.13 12.17
N VAL A 92 18.48 -10.64 12.34
CA VAL A 92 18.21 -11.86 13.12
C VAL A 92 18.90 -13.10 12.56
N PRO A 93 18.73 -13.48 11.26
CA PRO A 93 19.40 -14.65 10.70
C PRO A 93 20.92 -14.50 10.69
N PHE A 94 21.44 -13.27 10.55
CA PHE A 94 22.87 -13.03 10.63
C PHE A 94 23.43 -13.36 12.03
N MET A 95 22.74 -12.94 13.09
CA MET A 95 23.15 -13.25 14.47
C MET A 95 23.07 -14.75 14.75
N LEU A 96 22.03 -15.44 14.26
CA LEU A 96 21.92 -16.90 14.38
C LEU A 96 23.07 -17.62 13.66
N ALA A 97 23.44 -17.18 12.45
CA ALA A 97 24.57 -17.74 11.70
C ALA A 97 25.92 -17.48 12.40
N LEU A 98 26.05 -16.33 13.07
CA LEU A 98 27.21 -16.00 13.90
C LEU A 98 27.31 -16.95 15.12
N GLU A 99 26.20 -17.17 15.82
CA GLU A 99 26.13 -18.09 16.96
C GLU A 99 26.36 -19.55 16.58
N ALA A 100 25.86 -19.97 15.41
CA ALA A 100 26.10 -21.30 14.86
C ALA A 100 27.53 -21.49 14.32
N GLY A 101 28.29 -20.40 14.13
CA GLY A 101 29.63 -20.45 13.54
C GLY A 101 29.62 -20.87 12.06
N ASP A 102 28.55 -20.54 11.31
CA ASP A 102 28.43 -20.86 9.89
C ASP A 102 28.95 -19.71 9.01
N PRO A 103 30.18 -19.80 8.46
CA PRO A 103 30.75 -18.73 7.65
C PRO A 103 30.08 -18.60 6.28
N VAL A 104 29.46 -19.66 5.76
CA VAL A 104 28.80 -19.65 4.45
C VAL A 104 27.54 -18.79 4.53
N GLU A 105 26.73 -19.02 5.56
CA GLU A 105 25.49 -18.26 5.75
C GLU A 105 25.77 -16.80 6.14
N GLN A 106 26.82 -16.56 6.94
CA GLN A 106 27.28 -15.20 7.25
C GLN A 106 27.68 -14.42 5.97
N GLN A 107 28.42 -15.07 5.07
CA GLN A 107 28.81 -14.44 3.80
C GLN A 107 27.59 -14.16 2.93
N ARG A 108 26.69 -15.13 2.77
CA ARG A 108 25.46 -14.98 1.98
C ARG A 108 24.61 -13.79 2.45
N ILE A 109 24.38 -13.68 3.76
CA ILE A 109 23.58 -12.58 4.33
C ILE A 109 24.32 -11.24 4.22
N THR A 110 25.64 -11.24 4.32
CA THR A 110 26.44 -10.00 4.15
C THR A 110 26.35 -9.48 2.71
N GLU A 111 26.41 -10.35 1.71
CA GLU A 111 26.24 -9.98 0.29
C GLU A 111 24.82 -9.47 0.01
N GLU A 112 23.80 -10.06 0.62
CA GLU A 112 22.41 -9.63 0.51
C GLU A 112 22.21 -8.23 1.13
N LYS A 113 22.76 -8.00 2.34
CA LYS A 113 22.78 -6.69 2.99
C LYS A 113 23.51 -5.63 2.19
N GLN A 114 24.62 -6.01 1.54
CA GLN A 114 25.35 -5.09 0.67
C GLN A 114 24.50 -4.69 -0.54
N SER A 115 23.87 -5.68 -1.19
CA SER A 115 22.96 -5.45 -2.32
C SER A 115 21.83 -4.47 -1.98
N LEU A 116 21.24 -4.59 -0.78
CA LEU A 116 20.23 -3.65 -0.27
C LEU A 116 20.78 -2.22 -0.07
N ARG A 117 22.01 -2.09 0.43
CA ARG A 117 22.66 -0.79 0.67
C ARG A 117 23.03 -0.07 -0.62
N ASP A 118 23.29 -0.79 -1.69
CA ASP A 118 23.71 -0.24 -2.99
C ASP A 118 22.53 0.33 -3.81
N ILE A 119 21.29 0.02 -3.44
CA ILE A 119 20.08 0.47 -4.16
C ILE A 119 20.04 2.00 -4.37
N PRO A 120 20.19 2.86 -3.36
CA PRO A 120 20.02 4.31 -3.56
C PRO A 120 21.13 4.95 -4.40
N GLN A 121 22.29 4.30 -4.52
CA GLN A 121 23.43 4.78 -5.30
C GLN A 121 23.29 4.40 -6.78
N THR A 122 22.75 3.21 -7.05
CA THR A 122 22.61 2.65 -8.40
C THR A 122 21.32 3.07 -9.10
N PHE A 123 20.32 3.51 -8.33
CA PHE A 123 18.99 3.76 -8.84
C PHE A 123 18.78 5.21 -9.31
N ASP A 124 19.00 5.44 -10.60
CA ASP A 124 18.74 6.73 -11.23
C ASP A 124 17.25 6.91 -11.60
N LEU A 125 16.59 7.80 -10.85
CA LEU A 125 15.20 8.20 -11.05
C LEU A 125 15.01 9.36 -12.03
N SER A 126 16.11 10.02 -12.43
CA SER A 126 16.07 11.21 -13.27
C SER A 126 15.55 10.92 -14.67
N LYS A 127 15.59 9.67 -15.15
CA LYS A 127 15.11 9.24 -16.47
C LYS A 127 13.58 9.17 -16.60
N TYR A 128 12.86 9.01 -15.50
CA TYR A 128 11.40 8.85 -15.53
C TYR A 128 10.67 10.20 -15.66
N ARG A 129 9.67 10.24 -16.54
CA ARG A 129 8.93 11.47 -16.91
C ARG A 129 7.46 11.44 -16.52
N THR A 130 6.91 10.27 -16.20
CA THR A 130 5.50 10.12 -15.80
C THR A 130 5.38 9.37 -14.48
N PRO A 131 4.33 9.61 -13.68
CA PRO A 131 4.12 8.91 -12.42
C PRO A 131 4.03 7.39 -12.60
N ASN A 132 3.35 6.93 -13.66
CA ASN A 132 3.20 5.50 -13.94
C ASN A 132 4.55 4.84 -14.25
N THR A 133 5.40 5.47 -15.06
CA THR A 133 6.73 4.93 -15.36
C THR A 133 7.66 4.97 -14.15
N LEU A 134 7.52 5.98 -13.29
CA LEU A 134 8.24 6.06 -12.02
C LEU A 134 7.81 4.94 -11.06
N LYS A 135 6.51 4.71 -10.88
CA LYS A 135 6.00 3.65 -9.99
C LYS A 135 6.42 2.26 -10.49
N ALA A 136 6.36 2.04 -11.80
CA ALA A 136 6.78 0.77 -12.41
C ALA A 136 8.28 0.49 -12.32
N SER A 137 9.10 1.49 -11.98
CA SER A 137 10.56 1.32 -11.87
C SER A 137 11.02 0.60 -10.60
N TRP A 138 10.11 0.26 -9.70
CA TRP A 138 10.43 -0.36 -8.42
C TRP A 138 11.36 -1.58 -8.55
N PRO A 139 12.44 -1.68 -7.77
CA PRO A 139 13.40 -2.80 -7.84
C PRO A 139 12.84 -4.06 -7.16
N SER A 140 11.87 -4.72 -7.80
CA SER A 140 11.18 -5.90 -7.28
C SER A 140 12.04 -7.17 -7.19
N GLU A 141 13.21 -7.17 -7.82
CA GLU A 141 14.17 -8.28 -7.74
C GLU A 141 14.84 -8.36 -6.36
N ILE A 142 14.96 -7.22 -5.67
CA ILE A 142 15.70 -7.09 -4.41
C ILE A 142 14.77 -6.69 -3.25
N LEU A 143 13.77 -5.84 -3.53
CA LEU A 143 12.83 -5.37 -2.51
C LEU A 143 11.45 -5.99 -2.70
N PRO A 144 10.74 -6.31 -1.60
CA PRO A 144 9.33 -6.66 -1.68
C PRO A 144 8.53 -5.49 -2.27
N LEU A 145 7.38 -5.81 -2.87
CA LEU A 145 6.47 -4.79 -3.38
C LEU A 145 6.02 -3.89 -2.22
N PRO A 146 5.86 -2.57 -2.47
CA PRO A 146 5.58 -1.64 -1.40
C PRO A 146 4.23 -1.93 -0.72
N TYR A 147 3.24 -2.47 -1.44
CA TYR A 147 1.94 -3.01 -0.99
C TYR A 147 1.15 -3.50 -2.22
#